data_AF-A0AB39WBA6-F1
#
_entry.id   AF-A0AB39WBA6-F1
#
_cell.length_a   1.000
_cell.length_b   1.000
_cell.length_c   1.000
_cell.angle_alpha   90.00
_cell.angle_beta   90.00
_cell.angle_gamma   90.00
#
_symmetry.space_group_name_H-M   'P 1'
#
loop_
_entity.id
_entity.type
_entity.pdbx_description
1 polymer ?
#
loop_
_entity_poly.entity_id
_entity_poly.type
_entity_poly.pdbx_seq_one_letter_code
_entity_poly.pdbx_strand_id
1 'polypeptide(L)' 'MKKKPLLSDTMWKDDSGIIFSNAKKLREKPTLAEELMWLSLRNNQLQGCKFRRQHPLLNYVVDFYCHQLKLVV' A
#
# COMPACT_ATOMS: atom_id res chain seq x y z
N MET A 1 18.59 -34.53 -9.09
CA MET A 1 17.38 -33.67 -9.15
C MET A 1 17.53 -32.57 -8.11
N LYS A 2 17.43 -31.30 -8.53
CA LYS A 2 17.80 -30.11 -7.74
C LYS A 2 16.82 -29.89 -6.58
N LYS A 3 17.28 -29.91 -5.33
CA LYS A 3 16.57 -29.27 -4.20
C LYS A 3 17.04 -27.82 -4.10
N LYS A 4 16.08 -26.90 -4.18
CA LYS A 4 16.25 -25.44 -4.21
C LYS A 4 17.01 -24.94 -2.97
N PRO A 5 17.88 -23.92 -3.09
CA PRO A 5 18.67 -23.43 -1.98
C PRO A 5 17.82 -22.60 -1.01
N LEU A 6 18.29 -22.59 0.24
CA LEU A 6 17.77 -21.92 1.41
C LEU A 6 17.46 -20.44 1.15
N LEU A 7 16.19 -20.05 1.25
CA LEU A 7 15.72 -18.67 1.43
C LEU A 7 14.70 -18.74 2.57
N SER A 8 15.05 -18.09 3.67
CA SER A 8 14.53 -18.32 5.03
C SER A 8 13.03 -18.06 5.20
N ASP A 9 12.31 -19.07 5.69
CA ASP A 9 10.89 -19.05 6.10
C ASP A 9 10.58 -18.11 7.29
N THR A 10 11.56 -17.35 7.80
CA THR A 10 11.42 -16.46 8.96
C THR A 10 11.41 -14.95 8.63
N MET A 11 11.63 -14.55 7.37
CA MET A 11 11.80 -13.12 7.02
C MET A 11 10.48 -12.35 6.82
N TRP A 12 9.33 -13.03 6.79
CA TRP A 12 8.05 -12.42 6.41
C TRP A 12 7.15 -12.02 7.59
N LYS A 13 7.55 -12.32 8.84
CA LYS A 13 6.67 -12.15 10.01
C LYS A 13 6.87 -10.82 10.75
N ASP A 14 8.07 -10.27 10.74
CA ASP A 14 8.42 -9.12 11.59
C ASP A 14 8.32 -7.77 10.85
N ASP A 15 8.53 -7.73 9.53
CA ASP A 15 8.50 -6.48 8.74
C ASP A 15 7.10 -5.91 8.53
N SER A 16 6.06 -6.76 8.68
CA SER A 16 4.67 -6.34 8.47
C SER A 16 4.29 -5.16 9.38
N GLY A 17 4.59 -5.26 10.68
CA GLY A 17 4.29 -4.21 11.66
C GLY A 17 4.98 -2.88 11.36
N ILE A 18 6.22 -2.92 10.84
CA ILE A 18 6.96 -1.74 10.44
C ILE A 18 6.29 -1.06 9.25
N ILE A 19 5.91 -1.83 8.22
CA ILE A 19 5.23 -1.28 7.04
C ILE A 19 3.86 -0.68 7.41
N PHE A 20 3.08 -1.32 8.29
CA PHE A 20 1.83 -0.74 8.77
C PHE A 20 2.05 0.56 9.57
N SER A 21 3.10 0.61 10.39
CA SER A 21 3.50 1.82 11.13
C SER A 21 3.92 2.96 10.18
N ASN A 22 4.73 2.64 9.16
CA ASN A 22 5.14 3.61 8.14
C ASN A 22 3.94 4.13 7.35
N ALA A 23 3.03 3.25 6.92
CA ALA A 23 1.79 3.66 6.27
C ALA A 23 0.93 4.57 7.15
N LYS A 24 0.91 4.36 8.47
CA LYS A 24 0.23 5.29 9.39
C LYS A 24 0.89 6.66 9.39
N LYS A 25 2.21 6.72 9.53
CA LYS A 25 2.98 7.99 9.52
C LYS A 25 2.79 8.76 8.21
N LEU A 26 2.82 8.07 7.06
CA LEU A 26 2.58 8.68 5.75
C LEU A 26 1.16 9.25 5.63
N ARG A 27 0.17 8.65 6.31
CA ARG A 27 -1.19 9.22 6.34
C ARG A 27 -1.32 10.50 7.16
N GLU A 28 -0.41 10.76 8.08
CA GLU A 28 -0.43 11.96 8.93
C GLU A 28 0.13 13.19 8.20
N LYS A 29 1.07 12.99 7.26
CA LYS A 29 1.75 14.07 6.54
C LYS A 29 1.85 13.75 5.03
N PRO A 30 0.73 13.79 4.29
CA PRO A 30 0.77 13.62 2.84
C PRO A 30 1.44 14.81 2.16
N THR A 31 1.93 14.62 0.94
CA THR A 31 2.30 15.74 0.07
C THR A 31 1.04 16.48 -0.42
N LEU A 32 1.18 17.73 -0.89
CA LEU A 32 0.06 18.49 -1.45
C LEU A 32 -0.60 17.77 -2.63
N ALA A 33 0.21 17.12 -3.49
CA ALA A 33 -0.29 16.36 -4.63
C ALA A 33 -1.13 15.14 -4.18
N GLU A 34 -0.65 14.39 -3.18
CA GLU A 34 -1.42 13.28 -2.60
C GLU A 34 -2.70 13.75 -1.94
N GLU A 35 -2.69 14.89 -1.24
CA GLU A 35 -3.90 15.43 -0.61
C GLU A 35 -4.96 15.77 -1.67
N LEU A 36 -4.58 16.52 -2.71
CA LEU A 36 -5.47 16.87 -3.82
C LEU A 36 -6.01 15.62 -4.52
N MET A 37 -5.14 14.65 -4.80
CA MET A 37 -5.55 13.39 -5.42
C MET A 37 -6.50 12.59 -4.52
N TRP A 38 -6.24 12.53 -3.22
CA TRP A 38 -7.11 11.84 -2.27
C TRP A 38 -8.50 12.47 -2.22
N LEU A 39 -8.61 13.81 -2.31
CA LEU A 39 -9.90 14.49 -2.38
C LEU A 39 -10.72 14.05 -3.62
N SER A 40 -10.07 13.83 -4.76
CA SER A 40 -10.75 13.32 -5.97
C SER A 40 -11.08 11.83 -5.92
N LEU A 41 -10.30 11.01 -5.20
CA LEU A 41 -10.45 9.55 -5.19
C LEU A 41 -11.27 9.00 -4.02
N ARG A 42 -11.33 9.71 -2.89
CA ARG A 42 -12.01 9.22 -1.67
C ARG A 42 -13.52 9.03 -1.90
N ASN A 43 -14.16 8.29 -1.00
CA ASN A 43 -15.61 8.09 -0.98
C ASN A 43 -16.19 7.51 -2.30
N ASN A 44 -15.38 6.74 -3.04
CA ASN A 44 -15.77 6.12 -4.31
C ASN A 44 -16.19 7.13 -5.39
N GLN A 45 -15.69 8.36 -5.33
CA GLN A 45 -16.06 9.43 -6.26
C GLN A 45 -15.67 9.12 -7.71
N LEU A 46 -14.52 8.45 -7.91
CA LEU A 46 -14.08 8.08 -9.26
C LEU A 46 -14.79 6.81 -9.72
N GLN A 47 -15.87 6.97 -10.46
CA GLN A 47 -16.64 5.87 -11.10
C GLN A 47 -17.05 4.75 -10.11
N GLY A 48 -17.30 5.07 -8.85
CA GLY A 48 -17.64 4.07 -7.83
C GLY A 48 -16.46 3.21 -7.34
N CYS A 49 -15.25 3.45 -7.84
CA CYS A 49 -14.07 2.66 -7.49
C CYS A 49 -13.56 3.02 -6.09
N LYS A 50 -13.34 2.01 -5.26
CA LYS A 50 -12.81 2.19 -3.90
C LYS A 50 -11.29 2.28 -3.89
N PHE A 51 -10.77 3.49 -3.73
CA PHE A 51 -9.35 3.74 -3.50
C PHE A 51 -9.00 3.73 -2.01
N ARG A 52 -7.82 3.20 -1.70
CA ARG A 52 -7.17 3.25 -0.38
C ARG A 52 -5.91 4.08 -0.51
N ARG A 53 -5.63 4.99 0.43
CA ARG A 53 -4.36 5.74 0.44
C ARG A 53 -3.32 5.12 1.36
N GLN A 54 -2.06 5.26 0.98
CA GLN A 54 -0.89 4.82 1.72
C GLN A 54 -1.05 3.36 2.15
N HIS A 55 -1.27 2.45 1.19
CA HIS A 55 -1.61 1.06 1.44
C HIS A 55 -0.35 0.19 1.52
N PRO A 56 -0.14 -0.55 2.64
CA PRO A 56 0.87 -1.61 2.69
C PRO A 56 0.67 -2.63 1.58
N LEU A 57 1.71 -2.85 0.78
CA LEU A 57 1.75 -3.84 -0.27
C LEU A 57 3.14 -4.50 -0.27
N LEU A 58 3.21 -5.72 0.27
CA LEU A 58 4.46 -6.44 0.52
C LEU A 58 5.42 -5.57 1.36
N ASN A 59 6.57 -5.22 0.80
CA ASN A 59 7.62 -4.44 1.48
C ASN A 59 7.50 -2.93 1.18
N TYR A 60 6.43 -2.49 0.53
CA TYR A 60 6.22 -1.11 0.13
C TYR A 60 4.93 -0.55 0.72
N VAL A 61 4.87 0.78 0.83
CA VAL A 61 3.61 1.51 1.01
C VAL A 61 3.33 2.23 -0.30
N VAL A 62 2.21 1.92 -0.94
CA VAL A 62 1.81 2.57 -2.19
C VAL A 62 0.88 3.74 -1.89
N ASP A 63 1.01 4.84 -2.63
CA ASP A 63 0.26 6.07 -2.36
C ASP A 63 -1.25 5.89 -2.55
N PHE A 64 -1.67 5.27 -3.66
CA PHE A 64 -3.07 4.88 -3.87
C PHE A 64 -3.20 3.47 -4.42
N TYR A 65 -4.16 2.73 -3.89
CA TYR A 65 -4.47 1.37 -4.35
C TYR A 65 -5.97 1.17 -4.54
N CYS A 66 -6.35 0.67 -5.73
CA CYS A 66 -7.69 0.21 -6.02
C CYS A 66 -7.69 -1.31 -6.20
N HIS A 67 -8.33 -2.02 -5.27
CA HIS A 67 -8.39 -3.48 -5.32
C HIS A 67 -9.23 -3.99 -6.51
N GLN A 68 -10.34 -3.31 -6.83
CA GLN A 68 -11.25 -3.69 -7.91
C GLN A 68 -10.54 -3.71 -9.26
N LEU A 69 -9.69 -2.72 -9.50
CA LEU A 69 -8.94 -2.56 -10.76
C LEU A 69 -7.55 -3.20 -10.72
N LYS A 70 -7.11 -3.73 -9.56
CA LYS A 70 -5.73 -4.15 -9.30
C LYS A 70 -4.71 -3.09 -9.73
N LEU A 71 -5.02 -1.83 -9.42
CA LEU A 71 -4.28 -0.65 -9.87
C LEU A 71 -3.59 0.02 -8.69
N VAL A 72 -2.31 0.35 -8.88
CA VAL A 72 -1.55 1.28 -8.06
C VAL A 72 -1.35 2.56 -8.87
N VAL A 73 -1.49 3.72 -8.23
CA VAL A 73 -1.20 5.03 -8.81
C VAL A 73 -0.17 5.73 -7.94
#